data_AF-A0A2M7RNJ5-F1
#
_entry.id   AF-A0A2M7RNJ5-F1
#
_cell.length_a   1.000
_cell.length_b   1.000
_cell.length_c   1.000
_cell.angle_alpha   90.00
_cell.angle_beta   90.00
_cell.angle_gamma   90.00
#
_symmetry.space_group_name_H-M   'P 1'
#
loop_
_entity.id
_entity.type
_entity.pdbx_description
1 polymer ?
#
loop_
_entity_poly.entity_id
_entity_poly.type
_entity_poly.pdbx_seq_one_letter_code
_entity_poly.pdbx_strand_id
1 'polypeptide(L)'
;MKKLFTIFFLLFTATAFGTSNRAGEITYTHISGLTYEITATVYVDANFPSNPSFLGFRVCGNLGSIPLVSSTLINATTLKNTYVLQHTFPGPSPPICELVIEDPNR
;
A
#
# COMPACT_ATOMS: atom_id res chain seq x y z
N MET A 1 24.14 -25.54 -32.10
CA MET A 1 22.73 -25.11 -32.07
C MET A 1 22.08 -25.27 -30.69
N LYS A 2 22.16 -26.42 -30.01
CA LYS A 2 21.58 -26.61 -28.66
C LYS A 2 22.03 -25.58 -27.60
N LYS A 3 23.33 -25.25 -27.55
CA LYS A 3 23.89 -24.28 -26.59
C LYS A 3 23.36 -22.85 -26.77
N LEU A 4 23.09 -22.43 -28.02
CA LEU A 4 22.54 -21.11 -28.33
C LEU A 4 21.09 -21.00 -27.84
N PHE A 5 20.32 -22.09 -27.98
CA PHE A 5 18.96 -22.18 -27.49
C PHE A 5 18.90 -22.12 -25.95
N THR A 6 19.86 -22.75 -25.26
CA THR A 6 19.99 -22.68 -23.80
C THR A 6 20.29 -21.26 -23.31
N ILE A 7 21.19 -20.53 -24.00
CA ILE A 7 21.52 -19.13 -23.66
C ILE A 7 20.31 -18.22 -23.87
N PHE A 8 19.56 -18.40 -24.96
CA PHE A 8 18.33 -17.66 -25.22
C PHE A 8 17.27 -17.89 -24.13
N PHE A 9 17.12 -19.14 -23.68
CA PHE A 9 16.19 -19.47 -22.59
C PHE A 9 16.60 -18.87 -21.24
N LEU A 10 17.89 -18.78 -20.94
CA LEU A 10 18.39 -18.13 -19.71
C LEU A 10 18.18 -16.59 -19.70
N LEU A 11 18.33 -15.95 -20.87
CA LEU A 11 18.11 -14.50 -20.99
C LEU A 11 16.63 -14.12 -20.84
N PHE A 12 15.72 -15.03 -21.20
CA PHE A 12 14.29 -14.80 -21.07
C PHE A 12 13.80 -14.75 -19.62
N THR A 13 14.51 -15.40 -18.69
CA THR A 13 14.15 -15.44 -17.26
C THR A 13 14.76 -14.32 -16.42
N ALA A 14 15.49 -13.38 -17.02
CA ALA A 14 16.28 -12.37 -16.28
C ALA A 14 15.47 -11.15 -15.80
N THR A 15 14.15 -11.11 -16.00
CA THR A 15 13.31 -10.00 -15.58
C THR A 15 12.70 -10.27 -14.20
N ALA A 16 13.24 -9.61 -13.17
CA ALA A 16 12.65 -9.59 -11.83
C ALA A 16 12.19 -8.16 -11.51
N PHE A 17 10.91 -8.00 -11.19
CA PHE A 17 10.36 -6.73 -10.71
C PHE A 17 10.36 -6.73 -9.19
N GLY A 18 10.98 -5.72 -8.58
CA GLY A 18 10.96 -5.51 -7.13
C GLY A 18 10.02 -4.37 -6.75
N THR A 19 9.25 -4.55 -5.69
CA THR A 19 8.45 -3.47 -5.08
C THR A 19 9.29 -2.70 -4.07
N SER A 20 9.24 -1.36 -4.10
CA SER A 20 9.97 -0.49 -3.17
C SER A 20 9.40 -0.47 -1.75
N ASN A 21 8.26 -1.15 -1.53
CA ASN A 21 7.58 -1.24 -0.25
C ASN A 21 8.29 -2.22 0.68
N ARG A 22 8.74 -1.72 1.82
CA ARG A 22 9.48 -2.46 2.85
C ARG A 22 8.55 -3.06 3.91
N ALA A 23 7.53 -2.31 4.31
CA ALA A 23 6.52 -2.75 5.27
C ALA A 23 5.26 -1.88 5.16
N GLY A 24 4.15 -2.37 5.73
CA GLY A 24 2.90 -1.64 5.87
C GLY A 24 2.25 -1.93 7.22
N GLU A 25 1.58 -0.93 7.76
CA GLU A 25 0.83 -1.01 9.02
C GLU A 25 -0.52 -0.31 8.82
N ILE A 26 -1.58 -0.93 9.35
CA ILE A 26 -2.91 -0.34 9.42
C ILE A 26 -3.32 -0.34 10.88
N THR A 27 -3.58 0.84 11.42
CA THR A 27 -4.13 1.04 12.76
C THR A 27 -5.48 1.73 12.67
N TYR A 28 -6.32 1.54 13.69
CA TYR A 28 -7.59 2.22 13.78
C TYR A 28 -7.84 2.74 15.19
N THR A 29 -8.50 3.89 15.26
CA THR A 29 -9.00 4.50 16.50
C THR A 29 -10.49 4.67 16.39
N HIS A 30 -11.24 4.17 17.37
CA HIS A 30 -12.68 4.41 17.46
C HIS A 30 -12.92 5.85 17.90
N ILE A 31 -13.70 6.61 17.13
CA ILE A 31 -14.02 8.02 17.46
C ILE A 31 -15.37 8.08 18.19
N SER A 32 -16.44 7.67 17.52
CA SER A 32 -17.81 7.67 18.08
C SER A 32 -18.75 6.87 17.20
N GLY A 33 -19.82 6.30 17.77
CA GLY A 33 -20.81 5.52 17.01
C GLY A 33 -20.16 4.40 16.20
N LEU A 34 -20.36 4.43 14.88
CA LEU A 34 -19.72 3.51 13.92
C LEU A 34 -18.58 4.17 13.13
N THR A 35 -18.06 5.30 13.62
CA THR A 35 -17.00 6.08 12.98
C THR A 35 -15.64 5.75 13.56
N TYR A 36 -14.70 5.45 12.67
CA TYR A 36 -13.32 5.11 12.98
C TYR A 36 -12.36 5.96 12.16
N GLU A 37 -11.25 6.34 12.77
CA GLU A 37 -10.10 6.86 12.06
C GLU A 37 -9.14 5.72 11.78
N ILE A 38 -8.84 5.53 10.51
CA ILE A 38 -7.93 4.51 10.00
C ILE A 38 -6.65 5.23 9.60
N THR A 39 -5.53 4.82 10.17
CA THR A 39 -4.21 5.31 9.81
C THR A 39 -3.44 4.20 9.12
N ALA A 40 -3.05 4.44 7.88
CA ALA A 40 -2.16 3.58 7.12
C ALA A 40 -0.76 4.16 7.13
N THR A 41 0.21 3.37 7.58
CA THR A 41 1.62 3.72 7.51
C THR A 41 2.30 2.78 6.52
N VAL A 42 2.93 3.34 5.50
CA VAL A 42 3.71 2.57 4.51
C VAL A 42 5.17 2.98 4.60
N TYR A 43 6.05 1.99 4.68
CA TYR A 43 7.48 2.18 4.70
C TYR A 43 8.05 1.87 3.32
N VAL A 44 8.64 2.86 2.67
CA VAL A 44 9.17 2.76 1.30
C VAL A 44 10.66 3.06 1.25
N ASP A 45 11.37 2.47 0.29
CA ASP A 45 12.76 2.82 0.04
C ASP A 45 12.90 4.27 -0.45
N ALA A 46 13.67 5.08 0.26
CA ALA A 46 13.91 6.49 -0.05
C ALA A 46 14.63 6.69 -1.39
N ASN A 47 15.37 5.68 -1.87
CA ASN A 47 16.13 5.74 -3.11
C ASN A 47 15.31 5.33 -4.34
N PHE A 48 14.06 4.89 -4.14
CA PHE A 48 13.19 4.49 -5.25
C PHE A 48 12.25 5.64 -5.67
N PRO A 49 12.12 5.90 -6.98
CA PRO A 49 11.33 7.03 -7.48
C PRO A 49 9.82 6.85 -7.36
N SER A 50 9.33 5.63 -7.15
CA SER A 50 7.90 5.28 -7.12
C SER A 50 7.28 5.44 -5.73
N ASN A 51 7.45 6.61 -5.12
CA ASN A 51 6.81 6.93 -3.84
C ASN A 51 5.37 7.44 -4.07
N PRO A 52 4.32 6.72 -3.65
CA PRO A 52 2.94 7.10 -3.94
C PRO A 52 2.49 8.34 -3.14
N SER A 53 1.98 9.35 -3.84
CA SER A 53 1.38 10.55 -3.23
C SER A 53 -0.02 10.33 -2.65
N PHE A 54 -0.63 9.18 -2.93
CA PHE A 54 -1.92 8.74 -2.40
C PHE A 54 -1.97 7.21 -2.33
N LEU A 55 -2.84 6.66 -1.48
CA LEU A 55 -3.19 5.24 -1.49
C LEU A 55 -4.64 5.04 -1.93
N GLY A 56 -4.91 3.97 -2.66
CA GLY A 56 -6.28 3.52 -2.90
C GLY A 56 -6.86 2.87 -1.65
N PHE A 57 -8.16 3.04 -1.42
CA PHE A 57 -8.86 2.31 -0.38
C PHE A 57 -10.15 1.68 -0.89
N ARG A 58 -10.53 0.56 -0.27
CA ARG A 58 -11.85 -0.05 -0.39
C ARG A 58 -12.38 -0.33 1.01
N VAL A 59 -13.49 0.31 1.40
CA VAL A 59 -14.17 0.04 2.67
C VAL A 59 -15.65 -0.24 2.44
N CYS A 60 -16.08 -1.46 2.77
CA CYS A 60 -17.47 -1.92 2.56
C CYS A 60 -17.94 -1.74 1.10
N GLY A 61 -17.04 -1.90 0.13
CA GLY A 61 -17.33 -1.67 -1.28
C GLY A 61 -17.21 -0.21 -1.75
N ASN A 62 -17.06 0.77 -0.84
CA ASN A 62 -16.76 2.15 -1.21
C ASN A 62 -15.29 2.29 -1.59
N LEU A 63 -15.05 2.88 -2.76
CA LEU A 63 -13.72 3.13 -3.29
C LEU A 63 -13.35 4.60 -3.14
N GLY A 64 -12.06 4.85 -2.92
CA GLY A 64 -11.54 6.21 -2.96
C GLY A 64 -10.02 6.24 -2.87
N SER A 65 -9.48 7.44 -2.72
CA SER A 65 -8.06 7.68 -2.53
C SER A 65 -7.82 8.45 -1.23
N ILE A 66 -6.76 8.07 -0.51
CA ILE A 66 -6.29 8.72 0.71
C ILE A 66 -5.02 9.51 0.35
N PRO A 67 -5.02 10.84 0.47
CA PRO A 67 -3.82 11.64 0.20
C PRO A 67 -2.75 11.41 1.27
N LEU A 68 -1.49 11.55 0.88
CA LEU A 68 -0.36 11.55 1.81
C LEU A 68 -0.49 12.70 2.81
N VAL A 69 -0.47 12.39 4.10
CA VAL A 69 -0.51 13.38 5.19
C VAL A 69 0.90 13.81 5.57
N SER A 70 1.82 12.85 5.72
CA SER A 70 3.21 13.14 6.06
C SER A 70 4.14 12.08 5.50
N SER A 71 5.34 12.51 5.09
CA SER A 71 6.45 11.62 4.75
C SER A 71 7.68 12.02 5.54
N THR A 72 8.23 11.09 6.32
CA THR A 72 9.38 11.34 7.19
C THR A 72 10.46 10.29 6.96
N LEU A 73 11.71 10.73 6.83
CA LEU A 73 12.86 9.84 6.74
C LEU A 73 13.17 9.26 8.13
N ILE A 74 12.99 7.95 8.32
CA ILE A 74 13.22 7.28 9.61
C ILE A 74 14.63 6.67 9.72
N ASN A 75 15.27 6.42 8.58
CA ASN A 75 16.66 6.01 8.47
C ASN A 75 17.18 6.42 7.09
N ALA A 76 18.49 6.26 6.83
CA ALA A 76 19.14 6.68 5.58
C ALA A 76 18.50 6.15 4.27
N THR A 77 17.69 5.09 4.33
CA THR A 77 17.12 4.41 3.15
C THR A 77 15.61 4.23 3.21
N THR A 78 14.92 4.69 4.27
CA THR A 78 13.50 4.38 4.48
C THR A 78 12.70 5.63 4.80
N LEU A 79 11.69 5.90 3.98
CA LEU A 79 10.65 6.88 4.22
C LEU A 79 9.46 6.20 4.89
N LYS A 80 8.93 6.84 5.92
CA LYS A 80 7.66 6.50 6.56
C LYS A 80 6.61 7.46 6.02
N ASN A 81 5.67 6.94 5.25
CA ASN A 81 4.52 7.68 4.75
C ASN A 81 3.30 7.37 5.60
N THR A 82 2.53 8.39 5.95
CA THR A 82 1.32 8.26 6.74
C THR A 82 0.13 8.83 5.98
N TYR A 83 -0.96 8.05 5.97
CA TYR A 83 -2.22 8.36 5.32
C TYR A 83 -3.34 8.17 6.34
N VAL A 84 -4.28 9.11 6.40
CA VAL A 84 -5.35 9.10 7.41
C VAL A 84 -6.70 9.21 6.72
N LEU A 85 -7.62 8.31 7.07
CA LEU A 85 -8.99 8.24 6.56
C LEU A 85 -9.96 8.11 7.74
N GLN A 86 -11.03 8.89 7.74
CA GLN A 86 -12.17 8.63 8.62
C GLN A 86 -13.28 7.93 7.85
N HIS A 87 -13.78 6.82 8.39
CA HIS A 87 -14.85 6.05 7.79
C HIS A 87 -15.93 5.70 8.81
N THR A 88 -17.20 5.81 8.39
CA THR A 88 -18.35 5.41 9.21
C THR A 88 -18.96 4.14 8.62
N PHE A 89 -18.90 3.05 9.39
CA PHE A 89 -19.46 1.77 8.98
C PHE A 89 -21.00 1.82 8.99
N PRO A 90 -21.66 1.12 8.05
CA PRO A 90 -23.11 1.23 7.87
C PRO A 90 -23.94 0.53 8.96
N GLY A 91 -23.36 -0.41 9.71
CA GLY A 91 -24.07 -1.12 10.77
C GLY A 91 -23.22 -2.18 11.47
N PRO A 92 -23.67 -2.70 12.62
CA PRO A 92 -22.98 -3.72 13.42
C PRO A 92 -23.21 -5.18 12.95
N SER A 93 -24.01 -5.40 11.90
CA SER A 93 -24.49 -6.72 11.44
C SER A 93 -24.03 -7.01 10.00
N PRO A 94 -23.77 -8.27 9.59
CA PRO A 94 -23.22 -8.61 8.28
C PRO A 94 -23.96 -7.98 7.07
N PRO A 95 -23.23 -7.72 5.97
CA PRO A 95 -21.99 -8.41 5.58
C PRO A 95 -20.71 -7.89 6.27
N ILE A 96 -19.71 -8.77 6.35
CA ILE A 96 -18.35 -8.41 6.80
C ILE A 96 -17.86 -7.27 5.92
N CYS A 97 -17.56 -6.14 6.54
CA CYS A 97 -16.96 -5.03 5.83
C CYS A 97 -15.45 -5.25 5.71
N GLU A 98 -14.97 -5.41 4.48
CA GLU A 98 -13.55 -5.50 4.18
C GLU A 98 -12.94 -4.10 4.08
N LEU A 99 -11.77 -3.91 4.71
CA LEU A 99 -10.89 -2.76 4.55
C LEU A 99 -9.67 -3.22 3.73
N VAL A 100 -9.54 -2.69 2.52
CA VAL A 100 -8.37 -2.92 1.65
C VAL A 100 -7.68 -1.59 1.41
N ILE A 101 -6.35 -1.61 1.49
CA ILE A 101 -5.49 -0.48 1.13
C ILE A 101 -4.56 -0.95 0.02
N GLU A 102 -4.56 -0.21 -1.09
CA GLU A 102 -3.83 -0.56 -2.31
C GLU A 102 -2.85 0.57 -2.65
N ASP A 103 -1.62 0.19 -3.00
CA ASP A 103 -0.63 1.12 -3.55
C ASP A 103 -0.96 1.34 -5.03
N PRO A 104 -1.14 2.58 -5.52
CA PRO A 104 -1.47 2.84 -6.92
C PRO A 104 -0.40 2.39 -7.91
N ASN A 105 0.82 2.13 -7.45
CA ASN A 105 1.88 1.55 -8.28
C ASN A 105 1.75 0.01 -8.41
N ARG A 106 0.68 -0.60 -7.91
CA ARG A 106 0.46 -2.04 -7.86
C ARG A 106 -0.98 -2.42 -8.19
#